data_AF-A0A7K4C8A9-F1
#
_entry.id   AF-A0A7K4C8A9-F1
#
_cell.length_a   1.000
_cell.length_b   1.000
_cell.length_c   1.000
_cell.angle_alpha   90.00
_cell.angle_beta   90.00
_cell.angle_gamma   90.00
#
_symmetry.space_group_name_H-M   'P 1'
#
loop_
_entity.id
_entity.type
_entity.pdbx_description
1 polymer ?
#
loop_
_entity_poly.entity_id
_entity_poly.type
_entity_poly.pdbx_seq_one_letter_code
_entity_poly.pdbx_strand_id
1 'polypeptide(L)'
;MKEENFKVNITLLKKISKESGIKKFFLGGSVTYLNVAKNLGIDFKCNDYDLAIIGGEKKFLQIKRILSKHKFRIIKARPYFLKFKKVFQIIAEKKDITLDIAILKNLNYLGHFNWESIFWEFPSGKLYDPYESIKSIKKRELKLIILPEEENPLILASRFSKLCARFNLDISNNKELFQLTQKLSILISNWKSEDSFQGEYAREHSYFGILESILRAKDKYFFIRMLNSSGLFASFFPELSKNIKNKNLKLKKINSVKNMNELINFFKNFLLNKKDLREFNKKIKVISRRIRKN
;
A
#
# COMPACT_ATOMS: atom_id res chain seq x y z
N MET A 1 13.71 26.84 -6.92
CA MET A 1 13.86 25.73 -5.95
C MET A 1 15.23 25.14 -6.15
N LYS A 2 16.14 25.22 -5.17
CA LYS A 2 17.45 24.58 -5.26
C LYS A 2 17.23 23.06 -5.35
N GLU A 3 17.89 22.38 -6.29
CA GLU A 3 17.88 20.93 -6.35
C GLU A 3 18.52 20.39 -5.08
N GLU A 4 17.71 20.09 -4.07
CA GLU A 4 18.16 19.29 -2.95
C GLU A 4 18.60 17.94 -3.50
N ASN A 5 19.92 17.73 -3.47
CA ASN A 5 20.56 16.49 -3.85
C ASN A 5 19.97 15.36 -3.02
N PHE A 6 19.20 14.49 -3.69
CA PHE A 6 18.71 13.26 -3.10
C PHE A 6 19.91 12.42 -2.66
N LYS A 7 20.05 12.17 -1.36
CA LYS A 7 21.21 11.48 -0.79
C LYS A 7 20.80 10.15 -0.18
N VAL A 8 21.41 9.07 -0.68
CA VAL A 8 21.26 7.73 -0.12
C VAL A 8 21.89 7.67 1.27
N ASN A 9 21.17 7.12 2.25
CA ASN A 9 21.70 6.91 3.60
C ASN A 9 22.48 5.60 3.66
N ILE A 10 23.76 5.64 3.27
CA ILE A 10 24.63 4.45 3.27
C ILE A 10 24.84 3.87 4.68
N THR A 11 24.82 4.71 5.72
CA THR A 11 24.97 4.28 7.11
C THR A 11 23.82 3.37 7.53
N LEU A 12 22.59 3.70 7.12
CA LEU A 12 21.42 2.85 7.32
C LEU A 12 21.57 1.50 6.61
N LEU A 13 21.99 1.50 5.34
CA LEU A 13 22.19 0.26 4.59
C LEU A 13 23.26 -0.64 5.24
N LYS A 14 24.37 -0.04 5.69
CA LYS A 14 25.43 -0.74 6.44
C LYS A 14 24.90 -1.33 7.75
N LYS A 15 24.05 -0.60 8.49
CA LYS A 15 23.39 -1.10 9.71
C LYS A 15 22.52 -2.32 9.41
N ILE A 16 21.66 -2.24 8.40
CA ILE A 16 20.79 -3.36 7.98
C ILE A 16 21.66 -4.58 7.60
N SER A 17 22.71 -4.38 6.79
CA SER A 17 23.61 -5.46 6.38
C SER A 17 24.35 -6.10 7.56
N LYS A 18 24.86 -5.29 8.50
CA LYS A 18 25.55 -5.76 9.70
C LYS A 18 24.62 -6.59 10.59
N GLU A 19 23.42 -6.09 10.86
CA GLU A 19 22.47 -6.75 11.74
C GLU A 19 21.91 -8.04 11.13
N SER A 20 21.51 -8.01 9.86
CA SER A 20 20.87 -9.13 9.17
C SER A 20 21.84 -10.16 8.58
N GLY A 21 23.10 -9.77 8.35
CA GLY A 21 24.08 -10.59 7.61
C GLY A 21 23.90 -10.55 6.09
N ILE A 22 22.86 -9.91 5.56
CA ILE A 22 22.58 -9.84 4.13
C ILE A 22 23.55 -8.86 3.47
N LYS A 23 24.37 -9.34 2.53
CA LYS A 23 25.45 -8.56 1.90
C LYS A 23 25.05 -7.83 0.61
N LYS A 24 23.95 -8.22 -0.03
CA LYS A 24 23.43 -7.59 -1.25
C LYS A 24 21.91 -7.56 -1.22
N PHE A 25 21.34 -6.36 -1.33
CA PHE A 25 19.90 -6.12 -1.35
C PHE A 25 19.59 -4.74 -1.93
N PHE A 26 18.32 -4.51 -2.21
CA PHE A 26 17.76 -3.23 -2.61
C PHE A 26 16.76 -2.81 -1.52
N LEU A 27 17.03 -1.70 -0.82
CA LEU A 27 16.10 -1.15 0.16
C LEU A 27 15.08 -0.29 -0.58
N GLY A 28 13.80 -0.64 -0.49
CA GLY A 28 12.68 0.11 -1.06
C GLY A 28 11.81 0.74 0.03
N GLY A 29 10.52 0.87 -0.27
CA GLY A 29 9.53 1.39 0.67
C GLY A 29 9.67 2.89 0.92
N SER A 30 9.00 3.37 1.96
CA SER A 30 8.91 4.81 2.21
C SER A 30 10.22 5.44 2.70
N VAL A 31 11.16 4.62 3.17
CA VAL A 31 12.51 5.07 3.56
C VAL A 31 13.23 5.77 2.41
N THR A 32 13.08 5.28 1.18
CA THR A 32 13.89 5.77 0.06
C THR A 32 13.55 7.18 -0.35
N TYR A 33 12.31 7.64 -0.14
CA TYR A 33 11.88 8.99 -0.47
C TYR A 33 11.49 9.83 0.76
N LEU A 34 11.89 9.41 1.96
CA LEU A 34 11.51 10.07 3.23
C LEU A 34 11.76 11.58 3.22
N ASN A 35 12.93 12.03 2.77
CA ASN A 35 13.26 13.46 2.75
C ASN A 35 12.36 14.23 1.76
N VAL A 36 12.10 13.65 0.59
CA VAL A 36 11.21 14.25 -0.41
C VAL A 36 9.79 14.37 0.15
N ALA A 37 9.30 13.33 0.83
CA ALA A 37 7.98 13.35 1.46
C ALA A 37 7.88 14.37 2.61
N LYS A 38 8.91 14.47 3.47
CA LYS A 38 8.98 15.46 4.54
C LYS A 38 8.88 16.89 4.01
N ASN A 39 9.57 17.20 2.92
CA ASN A 39 9.49 18.51 2.26
C ASN A 39 8.10 18.84 1.70
N LEU A 40 7.26 17.81 1.48
CA LEU A 40 5.86 17.97 1.08
C LEU A 40 4.90 18.02 2.28
N GLY A 41 5.42 18.05 3.52
CA GLY A 41 4.64 18.02 4.75
C GLY A 41 4.05 16.64 5.06
N ILE A 42 4.62 15.57 4.51
CA ILE A 42 4.20 14.19 4.74
C ILE A 42 5.18 13.56 5.72
N ASP A 43 4.70 13.24 6.92
CA ASP A 43 5.49 12.55 7.94
C ASP A 43 5.08 11.08 8.06
N PHE A 44 6.07 10.22 8.26
CA PHE A 44 5.85 8.80 8.58
C PHE A 44 7.06 8.21 9.31
N LYS A 45 6.77 7.23 10.16
CA LYS A 45 7.78 6.46 10.87
C LYS A 45 8.30 5.33 9.98
N CYS A 46 9.62 5.13 9.98
CA CYS A 46 10.29 4.09 9.22
C CYS A 46 10.92 3.06 10.16
N ASN A 47 10.08 2.19 10.73
CA ASN A 47 10.55 1.09 11.59
C ASN A 47 10.57 -0.26 10.83
N ASP A 48 9.94 -0.30 9.66
CA ASP A 48 9.88 -1.46 8.78
C ASP A 48 10.70 -1.18 7.52
N TYR A 49 11.58 -2.12 7.16
CA TYR A 49 12.44 -2.02 5.98
C TYR A 49 12.00 -3.02 4.92
N ASP A 50 11.50 -2.50 3.81
CA ASP A 50 11.16 -3.28 2.62
C ASP A 50 12.44 -3.60 1.83
N LEU A 51 12.87 -4.86 1.84
CA LEU A 51 14.05 -5.31 1.09
C LEU A 51 13.63 -6.11 -0.14
N ALA A 52 14.34 -5.90 -1.24
CA ALA A 52 14.24 -6.69 -2.45
C ALA A 52 15.58 -7.38 -2.73
N ILE A 53 15.52 -8.69 -3.00
CA ILE A 53 16.70 -9.51 -3.29
C ILE A 53 16.46 -10.27 -4.59
N ILE A 54 17.36 -10.06 -5.56
CA ILE A 54 17.29 -10.76 -6.83
C ILE A 54 17.67 -12.23 -6.63
N GLY A 55 16.78 -13.15 -7.01
CA GLY A 55 16.98 -14.59 -6.92
C GLY A 55 15.70 -15.40 -7.06
N GLY A 56 15.78 -16.68 -6.68
CA GLY A 56 14.65 -17.61 -6.62
C GLY A 56 14.64 -18.41 -5.32
N GLU A 57 14.09 -19.61 -5.36
CA GLU A 57 13.91 -20.46 -4.18
C GLU A 57 15.23 -20.77 -3.43
N LYS A 58 16.31 -21.07 -4.17
CA LYS A 58 17.65 -21.25 -3.58
C LYS A 58 18.08 -20.03 -2.77
N LYS A 59 17.81 -18.82 -3.28
CA LYS A 59 18.13 -17.56 -2.60
C LYS A 59 17.23 -17.38 -1.37
N PHE A 60 15.96 -17.70 -1.47
CA PHE A 60 15.02 -17.70 -0.35
C PHE A 60 15.49 -18.59 0.81
N LEU A 61 15.87 -19.83 0.55
CA LEU A 61 16.40 -20.73 1.57
C LEU A 61 17.72 -20.20 2.16
N GLN A 62 18.59 -19.62 1.32
CA GLN A 62 19.84 -19.00 1.78
C GLN A 62 19.58 -17.83 2.74
N ILE A 63 18.70 -16.89 2.36
CA ILE A 63 18.39 -15.71 3.18
C ILE A 63 17.74 -16.14 4.50
N LYS A 64 16.84 -17.12 4.47
CA LYS A 64 16.25 -17.72 5.69
C LYS A 64 17.33 -18.20 6.66
N ARG A 65 18.32 -18.96 6.16
CA ARG A 65 19.45 -19.44 6.98
C ARG A 65 20.32 -18.31 7.53
N ILE A 66 20.61 -17.29 6.71
CA ILE A 66 21.40 -16.12 7.12
C ILE A 66 20.70 -15.38 8.27
N LEU A 67 19.41 -15.09 8.13
CA LEU A 67 18.63 -14.39 9.16
C LEU A 67 18.60 -15.16 10.49
N SER A 68 18.39 -16.48 10.43
CA SER A 68 18.43 -17.34 11.63
C SER A 68 19.80 -17.30 12.32
N LYS A 69 20.92 -17.38 11.56
CA LYS A 69 22.27 -17.23 12.11
C LYS A 69 22.50 -15.87 12.77
N HIS A 70 21.85 -14.83 12.25
CA HIS A 70 21.91 -13.46 12.76
C HIS A 70 20.85 -13.14 13.84
N LYS A 71 20.23 -14.19 14.42
CA LYS A 71 19.25 -14.11 15.53
C LYS A 71 17.99 -13.31 15.19
N PHE A 72 17.58 -13.28 13.92
CA PHE A 72 16.26 -12.77 13.54
C PHE A 72 15.19 -13.84 13.80
N ARG A 73 14.07 -13.42 14.39
CA ARG A 73 12.86 -14.23 14.51
C ARG A 73 12.08 -14.17 13.20
N ILE A 74 11.91 -15.31 12.54
CA ILE A 74 11.16 -15.38 11.28
C ILE A 74 9.68 -15.49 11.60
N ILE A 75 8.93 -14.41 11.33
CA ILE A 75 7.49 -14.33 11.55
C ILE A 75 6.74 -15.08 10.46
N LYS A 76 7.25 -14.94 9.22
CA LYS A 76 6.63 -15.51 8.03
C LYS A 76 7.68 -15.81 6.98
N ALA A 77 7.59 -16.97 6.34
CA ALA A 77 8.42 -17.31 5.19
C ALA A 77 7.60 -18.21 4.26
N ARG A 78 7.23 -17.71 3.08
CA ARG A 78 6.27 -18.38 2.19
C ARG A 78 6.40 -17.94 0.74
N PRO A 79 5.84 -18.72 -0.20
CA PRO A 79 5.38 -18.18 -1.47
C PRO A 79 4.43 -17.00 -1.27
N TYR A 80 4.56 -16.02 -2.15
CA TYR A 80 3.70 -14.85 -2.25
C TYR A 80 3.42 -14.58 -3.73
N PHE A 81 2.50 -13.69 -4.04
CA PHE A 81 2.21 -13.31 -5.41
C PHE A 81 2.30 -11.79 -5.55
N LEU A 82 3.01 -11.37 -6.58
CA LEU A 82 3.09 -9.99 -7.03
C LEU A 82 2.81 -10.00 -8.53
N LYS A 83 1.81 -9.26 -8.98
CA LYS A 83 1.37 -9.19 -10.38
C LYS A 83 1.05 -10.59 -10.94
N PHE A 84 0.27 -11.35 -10.17
CA PHE A 84 -0.02 -12.79 -10.39
C PHE A 84 1.19 -13.74 -10.50
N LYS A 85 2.42 -13.25 -10.32
CA LYS A 85 3.64 -14.06 -10.41
C LYS A 85 4.08 -14.49 -9.02
N LYS A 86 4.41 -15.77 -8.87
CA LYS A 86 4.96 -16.32 -7.63
C LYS A 86 6.32 -15.69 -7.34
N VAL A 87 6.42 -15.10 -6.15
CA VAL A 87 7.66 -14.62 -5.54
C VAL A 87 7.78 -15.26 -4.15
N PHE A 88 8.88 -15.02 -3.45
CA PHE A 88 9.01 -15.46 -2.05
C PHE A 88 9.07 -14.25 -1.13
N GLN A 89 8.39 -14.35 0.01
CA GLN A 89 8.37 -13.33 1.05
C GLN A 89 8.94 -13.90 2.35
N ILE A 90 9.80 -13.13 3.01
CA ILE A 90 10.24 -13.37 4.39
C ILE A 90 9.94 -12.12 5.23
N ILE A 91 9.16 -12.28 6.30
CA ILE A 91 9.01 -11.25 7.34
C ILE A 91 9.82 -11.72 8.55
N ALA A 92 10.77 -10.91 8.98
CA ALA A 92 11.66 -11.24 10.08
C ALA A 92 11.89 -10.04 10.99
N GLU A 93 12.02 -10.28 12.29
CA GLU A 93 12.14 -9.25 13.31
C GLU A 93 13.34 -9.49 14.23
N LYS A 94 14.00 -8.41 14.65
CA LYS A 94 15.04 -8.41 15.68
C LYS A 94 15.08 -7.05 16.37
N LYS A 95 14.74 -7.01 17.66
CA LYS A 95 14.62 -5.75 18.43
C LYS A 95 13.71 -4.77 17.66
N ASP A 96 14.20 -3.57 17.36
CA ASP A 96 13.47 -2.50 16.67
C ASP A 96 13.60 -2.57 15.13
N ILE A 97 14.01 -3.71 14.57
CA ILE A 97 14.16 -3.90 13.13
C ILE A 97 13.18 -4.96 12.65
N THR A 98 12.25 -4.55 11.80
CA THR A 98 11.41 -5.44 10.99
C THR A 98 11.90 -5.41 9.54
N LEU A 99 12.11 -6.58 8.95
CA LEU A 99 12.46 -6.74 7.54
C LEU A 99 11.30 -7.42 6.82
N ASP A 100 10.73 -6.75 5.81
CA ASP A 100 9.84 -7.39 4.81
C ASP A 100 10.65 -7.60 3.54
N ILE A 101 11.02 -8.86 3.28
CA ILE A 101 11.97 -9.23 2.23
C ILE A 101 11.25 -9.93 1.11
N ALA A 102 11.20 -9.28 -0.05
CA ALA A 102 10.77 -9.87 -1.31
C ALA A 102 11.96 -10.47 -2.07
N ILE A 103 11.82 -11.72 -2.53
CA ILE A 103 12.82 -12.42 -3.33
C ILE A 103 12.21 -12.74 -4.69
N LEU A 104 12.80 -12.15 -5.73
CA LEU A 104 12.21 -12.05 -7.07
C LEU A 104 13.28 -12.13 -8.17
N LYS A 105 12.87 -12.48 -9.39
CA LYS A 105 13.81 -12.66 -10.52
C LYS A 105 14.40 -11.35 -11.05
N ASN A 106 13.65 -10.24 -10.99
CA ASN A 106 14.12 -8.91 -11.39
C ASN A 106 13.37 -7.83 -10.60
N LEU A 107 13.93 -6.61 -10.52
CA LEU A 107 13.32 -5.50 -9.77
C LEU A 107 12.18 -4.80 -10.51
N ASN A 108 12.11 -4.88 -11.84
CA ASN A 108 11.04 -4.26 -12.62
C ASN A 108 9.66 -4.80 -12.23
N TYR A 109 9.60 -6.01 -11.66
CA TYR A 109 8.37 -6.55 -11.09
C TYR A 109 7.91 -5.86 -9.80
N LEU A 110 8.75 -5.07 -9.13
CA LEU A 110 8.44 -4.49 -7.83
C LEU A 110 7.77 -3.12 -7.96
N GLY A 111 6.63 -2.97 -7.26
CA GLY A 111 5.77 -1.79 -7.31
C GLY A 111 4.74 -1.85 -8.44
N HIS A 112 3.57 -1.26 -8.21
CA HIS A 112 2.52 -1.14 -9.23
C HIS A 112 2.47 0.28 -9.79
N PHE A 113 2.92 1.23 -8.98
CA PHE A 113 3.06 2.63 -9.33
C PHE A 113 4.52 3.04 -9.27
N ASN A 114 4.90 4.03 -10.09
CA ASN A 114 6.25 4.59 -10.11
C ASN A 114 6.80 4.87 -8.70
N TRP A 115 6.02 5.51 -7.82
CA TRP A 115 6.45 5.86 -6.46
C TRP A 115 6.81 4.68 -5.54
N GLU A 116 6.44 3.47 -5.92
CA GLU A 116 6.76 2.24 -5.20
C GLU A 116 8.05 1.56 -5.71
N SER A 117 8.66 2.12 -6.75
CA SER A 117 9.76 1.51 -7.51
C SER A 117 11.07 2.29 -7.37
N ILE A 118 11.31 2.89 -6.20
CA ILE A 118 12.56 3.56 -5.83
C ILE A 118 13.33 2.71 -4.84
N PHE A 119 14.59 2.41 -5.15
CA PHE A 119 15.42 1.57 -4.32
C PHE A 119 16.82 2.13 -4.10
N TRP A 120 17.40 1.85 -2.94
CA TRP A 120 18.82 2.03 -2.69
C TRP A 120 19.53 0.67 -2.72
N GLU A 121 20.49 0.53 -3.61
CA GLU A 121 21.30 -0.69 -3.71
C GLU A 121 22.37 -0.72 -2.62
N PHE A 122 22.51 -1.84 -1.92
CA PHE A 122 23.64 -2.15 -1.07
C PHE A 122 24.50 -3.26 -1.71
N PRO A 123 25.85 -3.14 -1.75
CA PRO A 123 26.68 -2.17 -1.02
C PRO A 123 26.97 -0.85 -1.73
N SER A 124 26.60 -0.70 -3.01
CA SER A 124 27.04 0.43 -3.84
C SER A 124 26.52 1.79 -3.36
N GLY A 125 25.39 1.84 -2.66
CA GLY A 125 24.69 3.08 -2.33
C GLY A 125 24.05 3.76 -3.55
N LYS A 126 23.95 3.07 -4.68
CA LYS A 126 23.35 3.63 -5.90
C LYS A 126 21.83 3.70 -5.76
N LEU A 127 21.26 4.80 -6.26
CA LEU A 127 19.83 4.93 -6.45
C LEU A 127 19.42 4.15 -7.71
N TYR A 128 18.42 3.30 -7.56
CA TYR A 128 17.72 2.67 -8.67
C TYR A 128 16.30 3.24 -8.72
N ASP A 129 16.04 4.11 -9.69
CA ASP A 129 14.76 4.81 -9.91
C ASP A 129 14.40 4.82 -11.42
N PRO A 130 14.03 3.67 -12.00
CA PRO A 130 13.80 3.52 -13.44
C PRO A 130 12.58 4.30 -13.97
N TYR A 131 11.72 4.81 -13.08
CA TYR A 131 10.48 5.50 -13.46
C TYR A 131 10.46 6.99 -13.04
N GLU A 132 11.63 7.57 -12.78
CA GLU A 132 11.79 8.97 -12.34
C GLU A 132 10.86 9.34 -11.17
N SER A 133 10.69 8.41 -10.25
CA SER A 133 9.70 8.46 -9.19
C SER A 133 10.00 9.57 -8.21
N ILE A 134 11.27 9.89 -7.94
CA ILE A 134 11.64 11.05 -7.10
C ILE A 134 11.15 12.37 -7.71
N LYS A 135 11.38 12.56 -9.01
CA LYS A 135 10.89 13.73 -9.75
C LYS A 135 9.37 13.74 -9.80
N SER A 136 8.76 12.58 -10.03
CA SER A 136 7.32 12.39 -10.09
C SER A 136 6.63 12.70 -8.76
N ILE A 137 7.20 12.29 -7.62
CA ILE A 137 6.68 12.63 -6.27
C ILE A 137 6.71 14.14 -6.06
N LYS A 138 7.81 14.81 -6.41
CA LYS A 138 7.92 16.29 -6.29
C LYS A 138 6.84 17.00 -7.12
N LYS A 139 6.51 16.47 -8.29
CA LYS A 139 5.45 16.97 -9.17
C LYS A 139 4.04 16.45 -8.83
N ARG A 140 3.92 15.55 -7.86
CA ARG A 140 2.67 14.83 -7.53
C ARG A 140 2.06 14.06 -8.72
N GLU A 141 2.92 13.54 -9.58
CA GLU A 141 2.57 12.71 -10.73
C GLU A 141 2.65 11.22 -10.37
N LEU A 142 1.51 10.62 -10.02
CA LEU A 142 1.41 9.18 -9.84
C LEU A 142 1.17 8.50 -11.19
N LYS A 143 1.90 7.44 -11.52
CA LYS A 143 1.73 6.68 -12.76
C LYS A 143 1.67 5.19 -12.48
N LEU A 144 0.70 4.51 -13.09
CA LEU A 144 0.66 3.06 -13.10
C LEU A 144 1.74 2.54 -14.06
N ILE A 145 2.58 1.60 -13.59
CA ILE A 145 3.71 1.06 -14.36
C ILE A 145 3.47 -0.38 -14.84
N ILE A 146 2.23 -0.84 -14.74
CA ILE A 146 1.75 -2.14 -15.22
C ILE A 146 0.41 -1.98 -15.92
N LEU A 147 -0.03 -3.00 -16.63
CA LEU A 147 -1.42 -3.05 -17.07
C LEU A 147 -2.32 -3.44 -15.88
N PRO A 148 -3.51 -2.82 -15.69
CA PRO A 148 -4.43 -3.19 -14.62
C PRO A 148 -4.79 -4.68 -14.59
N GLU A 149 -4.79 -5.34 -15.75
CA GLU A 149 -5.08 -6.76 -15.92
C GLU A 149 -3.96 -7.68 -15.41
N GLU A 150 -2.76 -7.15 -15.16
CA GLU A 150 -1.60 -7.92 -14.67
C GLU A 150 -1.57 -8.04 -13.14
N GLU A 151 -2.55 -7.48 -12.43
CA GLU A 151 -2.67 -7.61 -10.97
C GLU A 151 -4.12 -7.79 -10.52
N ASN A 152 -4.28 -8.32 -9.32
CA ASN A 152 -5.55 -8.37 -8.62
C ASN A 152 -6.11 -6.95 -8.46
N PRO A 153 -7.30 -6.66 -9.02
CA PRO A 153 -7.83 -5.30 -9.04
C PRO A 153 -8.18 -4.78 -7.63
N LEU A 154 -8.50 -5.68 -6.68
CA LEU A 154 -8.72 -5.32 -5.28
C LEU A 154 -7.43 -4.84 -4.62
N ILE A 155 -6.32 -5.55 -4.84
CA ILE A 155 -5.00 -5.17 -4.32
C ILE A 155 -4.54 -3.87 -4.96
N LEU A 156 -4.66 -3.76 -6.28
CA LEU A 156 -4.22 -2.58 -7.02
C LEU A 156 -4.96 -1.31 -6.58
N ALA A 157 -6.29 -1.38 -6.46
CA ALA A 157 -7.11 -0.27 -5.97
C ALA A 157 -6.83 0.11 -4.51
N SER A 158 -6.55 -0.87 -3.65
CA SER A 158 -6.14 -0.63 -2.26
C SER A 158 -4.83 0.14 -2.19
N ARG A 159 -3.81 -0.29 -2.95
CA ARG A 159 -2.51 0.38 -3.02
C ARG A 159 -2.64 1.80 -3.59
N PHE A 160 -3.39 1.94 -4.69
CA PHE A 160 -3.71 3.23 -5.29
C PHE A 160 -4.32 4.20 -4.28
N SER A 161 -5.34 3.76 -3.55
CA SER A 161 -6.04 4.59 -2.55
C SER A 161 -5.11 5.00 -1.41
N LYS A 162 -4.22 4.11 -0.96
CA LYS A 162 -3.22 4.43 0.07
C LYS A 162 -2.24 5.48 -0.39
N LEU A 163 -1.78 5.41 -1.65
CA LEU A 163 -0.89 6.42 -2.23
C LEU A 163 -1.61 7.76 -2.36
N CYS A 164 -2.85 7.77 -2.87
CA CYS A 164 -3.63 9.00 -2.98
C CYS A 164 -3.87 9.67 -1.61
N ALA A 165 -4.22 8.89 -0.58
CA ALA A 165 -4.40 9.41 0.77
C ALA A 165 -3.09 9.95 1.36
N ARG A 166 -2.00 9.18 1.24
CA ARG A 166 -0.69 9.53 1.81
C ARG A 166 -0.12 10.82 1.22
N PHE A 167 -0.28 11.02 -0.08
CA PHE A 167 0.26 12.18 -0.79
C PHE A 167 -0.77 13.26 -1.09
N ASN A 168 -1.99 13.12 -0.53
CA ASN A 168 -3.11 14.03 -0.72
C ASN A 168 -3.35 14.35 -2.21
N LEU A 169 -3.42 13.29 -3.03
CA LEU A 169 -3.67 13.42 -4.46
C LEU A 169 -5.15 13.59 -4.73
N ASP A 170 -5.44 14.62 -5.54
CA ASP A 170 -6.75 14.85 -6.10
C ASP A 170 -6.83 14.20 -7.50
N ILE A 171 -7.49 13.04 -7.56
CA ILE A 171 -7.67 12.32 -8.82
C ILE A 171 -8.77 12.94 -9.69
N SER A 172 -9.63 13.80 -9.12
CA SER A 172 -10.74 14.41 -9.88
C SER A 172 -10.24 15.41 -10.93
N ASN A 173 -9.07 16.00 -10.67
CA ASN A 173 -8.38 16.91 -11.57
C ASN A 173 -7.30 16.22 -12.43
N ASN A 174 -7.16 14.90 -12.34
CA ASN A 174 -6.21 14.11 -13.13
C ASN A 174 -6.97 13.07 -13.98
N LYS A 175 -7.13 13.37 -15.27
CA LYS A 175 -7.89 12.54 -16.22
C LYS A 175 -7.42 11.09 -16.26
N GLU A 176 -6.10 10.86 -16.26
CA GLU A 176 -5.52 9.51 -16.33
C GLU A 176 -5.83 8.70 -15.06
N LEU A 177 -5.63 9.29 -13.88
CA LEU A 177 -5.93 8.62 -12.61
C LEU A 177 -7.43 8.39 -12.42
N PHE A 178 -8.26 9.33 -12.88
CA PHE A 178 -9.71 9.16 -12.86
C PHE A 178 -10.15 8.00 -13.76
N GLN A 179 -9.65 7.92 -14.99
CA GLN A 179 -9.91 6.80 -15.90
C GLN A 179 -9.42 5.46 -15.32
N LEU A 180 -8.25 5.45 -14.68
CA LEU A 180 -7.76 4.27 -13.97
C LEU A 180 -8.75 3.80 -12.90
N THR A 181 -9.29 4.71 -12.09
CA THR A 181 -10.27 4.33 -11.06
C THR A 181 -11.59 3.80 -11.63
N GLN A 182 -12.06 4.34 -12.76
CA GLN A 182 -13.23 3.80 -13.45
C GLN A 182 -12.97 2.39 -13.98
N LYS A 183 -11.80 2.17 -14.60
CA LYS A 183 -11.38 0.85 -15.09
C LYS A 183 -11.26 -0.15 -13.93
N LEU A 184 -10.64 0.25 -12.81
CA LEU A 184 -10.54 -0.59 -11.61
C LEU A 184 -11.92 -0.93 -11.04
N SER A 185 -12.85 0.02 -11.01
CA SER A 185 -14.23 -0.23 -10.55
C SER A 185 -14.92 -1.33 -11.37
N ILE A 186 -14.76 -1.30 -12.70
CA ILE A 186 -15.29 -2.34 -13.59
C ILE A 186 -14.63 -3.69 -13.30
N LEU A 187 -13.29 -3.72 -13.22
CA LEU A 187 -12.54 -4.95 -12.95
C LEU A 187 -12.90 -5.57 -11.60
N ILE A 188 -13.04 -4.75 -10.55
CA ILE A 188 -13.46 -5.19 -9.21
C ILE A 188 -14.87 -5.80 -9.26
N SER A 189 -15.81 -5.16 -9.97
CA SER A 189 -17.19 -5.64 -10.07
C SER A 189 -17.29 -7.00 -10.77
N ASN A 190 -16.38 -7.26 -11.71
CA ASN A 190 -16.29 -8.53 -12.43
C ASN A 190 -15.38 -9.56 -11.75
N TRP A 191 -14.72 -9.22 -10.63
CA TRP A 191 -13.75 -10.09 -9.98
C TRP A 191 -14.46 -11.19 -9.16
N LYS A 192 -14.32 -12.45 -9.61
CA LYS A 192 -15.01 -13.60 -9.00
C LYS A 192 -14.11 -14.61 -8.30
N SER A 193 -12.81 -14.33 -8.13
CA SER A 193 -11.95 -15.30 -7.43
C SER A 193 -12.40 -15.49 -5.98
N GLU A 194 -12.48 -16.75 -5.57
CA GLU A 194 -12.78 -17.20 -4.21
C GLU A 194 -11.59 -17.89 -3.54
N ASP A 195 -10.45 -18.01 -4.23
CA ASP A 195 -9.28 -18.65 -3.63
C ASP A 195 -8.72 -17.84 -2.44
N SER A 196 -7.96 -18.53 -1.58
CA SER A 196 -7.44 -17.96 -0.34
C SER A 196 -6.61 -16.68 -0.53
N PHE A 197 -5.95 -16.50 -1.68
CA PHE A 197 -5.08 -15.36 -1.93
C PHE A 197 -5.77 -14.27 -2.76
N GLN A 198 -6.22 -14.60 -3.97
CA GLN A 198 -6.81 -13.67 -4.92
C GLN A 198 -8.27 -13.32 -4.61
N GLY A 199 -8.94 -14.15 -3.80
CA GLY A 199 -10.28 -13.90 -3.29
C GLY A 199 -10.26 -13.36 -1.86
N GLU A 200 -10.04 -14.24 -0.88
CA GLU A 200 -10.20 -13.93 0.54
C GLU A 200 -9.21 -12.87 1.04
N TYR A 201 -7.90 -13.11 0.87
CA TYR A 201 -6.87 -12.17 1.30
C TYR A 201 -6.95 -10.84 0.55
N ALA A 202 -7.23 -10.85 -0.76
CA ALA A 202 -7.39 -9.64 -1.55
C ALA A 202 -8.59 -8.79 -1.08
N ARG A 203 -9.73 -9.41 -0.75
CA ARG A 203 -10.90 -8.73 -0.15
C ARG A 203 -10.57 -8.15 1.22
N GLU A 204 -9.95 -8.94 2.10
CA GLU A 204 -9.51 -8.46 3.42
C GLU A 204 -8.55 -7.26 3.29
N HIS A 205 -7.54 -7.38 2.42
CA HIS A 205 -6.53 -6.35 2.21
C HIS A 205 -7.14 -5.06 1.65
N SER A 206 -8.10 -5.19 0.74
CA SER A 206 -8.72 -4.05 0.09
C SER A 206 -9.74 -3.34 0.96
N TYR A 207 -10.66 -4.04 1.62
CA TYR A 207 -11.60 -3.40 2.57
C TYR A 207 -10.85 -2.65 3.66
N PHE A 208 -9.85 -3.28 4.27
CA PHE A 208 -9.04 -2.61 5.30
C PHE A 208 -8.29 -1.42 4.70
N GLY A 209 -7.68 -1.60 3.53
CA GLY A 209 -6.86 -0.57 2.89
C GLY A 209 -7.65 0.66 2.46
N ILE A 210 -8.88 0.53 1.98
CA ILE A 210 -9.74 1.67 1.64
C ILE A 210 -10.12 2.45 2.91
N LEU A 211 -10.57 1.76 3.97
CA LEU A 211 -10.92 2.41 5.24
C LEU A 211 -9.70 3.08 5.89
N GLU A 212 -8.54 2.43 5.86
CA GLU A 212 -7.27 2.98 6.34
C GLU A 212 -6.85 4.21 5.54
N SER A 213 -7.05 4.20 4.21
CA SER A 213 -6.76 5.35 3.35
C SER A 213 -7.65 6.54 3.71
N ILE A 214 -8.95 6.31 3.93
CA ILE A 214 -9.88 7.34 4.40
C ILE A 214 -9.43 7.92 5.74
N LEU A 215 -9.05 7.06 6.68
CA LEU A 215 -8.60 7.50 8.00
C LEU A 215 -7.31 8.33 7.95
N ARG A 216 -6.41 8.02 7.01
CA ARG A 216 -5.13 8.72 6.83
C ARG A 216 -5.19 9.97 5.96
N ALA A 217 -6.27 10.13 5.18
CA ALA A 217 -6.42 11.29 4.31
C ALA A 217 -6.43 12.58 5.13
N LYS A 218 -5.74 13.61 4.62
CA LYS A 218 -5.69 14.94 5.25
C LYS A 218 -7.08 15.56 5.36
N ASP A 219 -7.85 15.49 4.27
CA ASP A 219 -9.29 15.80 4.25
C ASP A 219 -10.06 14.54 3.90
N LYS A 220 -10.59 13.87 4.93
CA LYS A 220 -11.32 12.60 4.80
C LYS A 220 -12.65 12.81 4.06
N TYR A 221 -13.29 13.96 4.25
CA TYR A 221 -14.53 14.33 3.56
C TYR A 221 -14.31 14.45 2.05
N PHE A 222 -13.30 15.23 1.65
CA PHE A 222 -12.95 15.37 0.24
C PHE A 222 -12.54 14.03 -0.36
N PHE A 223 -11.69 13.27 0.33
CA PHE A 223 -11.18 11.99 -0.14
C PHE A 223 -12.28 10.95 -0.39
N ILE A 224 -13.26 10.81 0.53
CA ILE A 224 -14.42 9.93 0.31
C ILE A 224 -15.21 10.37 -0.92
N ARG A 225 -15.48 11.67 -1.07
CA ARG A 225 -16.24 12.18 -2.22
C ARG A 225 -15.54 11.90 -3.54
N MET A 226 -14.22 12.11 -3.56
CA MET A 226 -13.37 11.84 -4.71
C MET A 226 -13.42 10.35 -5.12
N LEU A 227 -13.25 9.44 -4.15
CA LEU A 227 -13.38 7.99 -4.40
C LEU A 227 -14.80 7.58 -4.83
N ASN A 228 -15.82 8.26 -4.31
CA ASN A 228 -17.21 8.00 -4.65
C ASN A 228 -17.56 8.48 -6.06
N SER A 229 -17.11 9.67 -6.45
CA SER A 229 -17.32 10.22 -7.80
C SER A 229 -16.62 9.42 -8.88
N SER A 230 -15.50 8.77 -8.56
CA SER A 230 -14.79 7.92 -9.51
C SER A 230 -15.36 6.50 -9.60
N GLY A 231 -16.37 6.17 -8.78
CA GLY A 231 -16.97 4.84 -8.69
C GLY A 231 -16.18 3.86 -7.81
N LEU A 232 -14.94 4.16 -7.46
CA LEU A 232 -14.08 3.23 -6.72
C LEU A 232 -14.63 2.89 -5.33
N PHE A 233 -15.17 3.88 -4.61
CA PHE A 233 -15.80 3.61 -3.30
C PHE A 233 -17.03 2.71 -3.43
N ALA A 234 -17.81 2.88 -4.50
CA ALA A 234 -19.00 2.07 -4.78
C ALA A 234 -18.66 0.61 -5.08
N SER A 235 -17.50 0.33 -5.68
CA SER A 235 -17.04 -1.04 -5.94
C SER A 235 -16.73 -1.81 -4.66
N PHE A 236 -16.31 -1.13 -3.59
CA PHE A 236 -15.99 -1.76 -2.30
C PHE A 236 -17.14 -1.71 -1.30
N PHE A 237 -17.86 -0.60 -1.24
CA PHE A 237 -18.92 -0.35 -0.26
C PHE A 237 -20.17 0.22 -0.94
N PRO A 238 -20.83 -0.54 -1.84
CA PRO A 238 -22.00 -0.07 -2.57
C PRO A 238 -23.14 0.38 -1.65
N GLU A 239 -23.30 -0.28 -0.50
CA GLU A 239 -24.28 0.07 0.54
C GLU A 239 -24.03 1.46 1.17
N LEU A 240 -22.78 1.89 1.25
CA LEU A 240 -22.43 3.22 1.77
C LEU A 240 -22.50 4.27 0.66
N SER A 241 -21.97 3.96 -0.52
CA SER A 241 -21.92 4.86 -1.68
C SER A 241 -23.29 5.45 -2.04
N LYS A 242 -24.37 4.64 -1.96
CA LYS A 242 -25.73 5.09 -2.25
C LYS A 242 -26.20 6.19 -1.30
N ASN A 243 -25.88 6.05 -0.01
CA ASN A 243 -26.35 6.91 1.07
C ASN A 243 -25.44 8.13 1.33
N ILE A 244 -24.23 8.12 0.77
CA ILE A 244 -23.22 9.18 0.91
C ILE A 244 -23.33 10.26 -0.20
N LYS A 245 -24.31 10.15 -1.13
CA LYS A 245 -24.51 11.10 -2.24
C LYS A 245 -24.62 12.57 -1.76
N ASN A 246 -24.11 13.45 -2.62
CA ASN A 246 -23.53 14.78 -2.37
C ASN A 246 -24.27 15.74 -1.41
N LYS A 247 -23.46 16.51 -0.65
CA LYS A 247 -23.80 17.62 0.27
C LYS A 247 -24.44 17.26 1.63
N ASN A 248 -24.33 16.01 2.09
CA ASN A 248 -24.74 15.71 3.47
C ASN A 248 -23.78 16.39 4.47
N LEU A 249 -24.25 17.43 5.18
CA LEU A 249 -23.50 18.11 6.25
C LEU A 249 -23.00 17.12 7.31
N LYS A 250 -23.72 16.01 7.53
CA LYS A 250 -23.29 14.94 8.44
C LYS A 250 -21.98 14.28 7.98
N LEU A 251 -21.74 14.17 6.67
CA LEU A 251 -20.52 13.55 6.17
C LEU A 251 -19.27 14.37 6.54
N LYS A 252 -19.35 15.71 6.62
CA LYS A 252 -18.21 16.56 7.02
C LYS A 252 -17.64 16.19 8.39
N LYS A 253 -18.45 15.62 9.29
CA LYS A 253 -18.02 15.14 10.61
C LYS A 253 -17.02 13.98 10.53
N ILE A 254 -16.84 13.33 9.38
CA ILE A 254 -15.79 12.32 9.17
C ILE A 254 -14.40 12.85 9.52
N ASN A 255 -14.14 14.15 9.32
CA ASN A 255 -12.81 14.72 9.55
C ASN A 255 -12.37 14.61 11.03
N SER A 256 -13.31 14.54 11.97
CA SER A 256 -13.02 14.35 13.41
C SER A 256 -12.78 12.89 13.82
N VAL A 257 -13.02 11.92 12.93
CA VAL A 257 -12.78 10.50 13.19
C VAL A 257 -11.27 10.23 13.31
N LYS A 258 -10.86 9.60 14.42
CA LYS A 258 -9.45 9.41 14.78
C LYS A 258 -8.95 7.98 14.60
N ASN A 259 -9.84 7.00 14.69
CA ASN A 259 -9.47 5.59 14.59
C ASN A 259 -10.47 4.77 13.76
N MET A 260 -10.11 3.50 13.52
CA MET A 260 -10.89 2.60 12.67
C MET A 260 -12.26 2.25 13.25
N ASN A 261 -12.39 2.10 14.57
CA ASN A 261 -13.67 1.78 15.21
C ASN A 261 -14.65 2.95 15.11
N GLU A 262 -14.17 4.17 15.34
CA GLU A 262 -14.95 5.39 15.12
C GLU A 262 -15.39 5.51 13.66
N LEU A 263 -14.51 5.19 12.70
CA LEU A 263 -14.84 5.23 11.27
C LEU A 263 -15.95 4.24 10.90
N ILE A 264 -15.88 3.02 11.44
CA ILE A 264 -16.90 1.98 11.21
C ILE A 264 -18.24 2.41 11.81
N ASN A 265 -18.24 2.93 13.05
CA ASN A 265 -19.46 3.41 13.70
C ASN A 265 -20.04 4.63 12.98
N PHE A 266 -19.17 5.53 12.50
CA PHE A 266 -19.56 6.66 11.68
C PHE A 266 -20.30 6.20 10.42
N PHE A 267 -19.76 5.21 9.69
CA PHE A 267 -20.39 4.68 8.49
C PHE A 267 -21.72 3.95 8.74
N LYS A 268 -21.87 3.26 9.89
CA LYS A 268 -23.14 2.63 10.26
C LYS A 268 -24.30 3.63 10.34
N ASN A 269 -24.04 4.89 10.68
CA ASN A 269 -25.07 5.94 10.72
C ASN A 269 -25.66 6.31 9.34
N PHE A 270 -25.05 5.84 8.25
CA PHE A 270 -25.54 6.05 6.88
C PHE A 270 -26.29 4.82 6.33
N LEU A 271 -26.35 3.72 7.08
CA LEU A 271 -26.98 2.46 6.64
C LEU A 271 -28.40 2.39 7.17
N LEU A 272 -29.34 2.95 6.40
CA LEU A 272 -30.73 3.18 6.83
C LEU A 272 -31.58 1.90 6.94
N ASN A 273 -31.21 0.84 6.22
CA ASN A 273 -31.96 -0.42 6.23
C ASN A 273 -31.11 -1.60 6.74
N LYS A 274 -31.80 -2.62 7.26
CA LYS A 274 -31.16 -3.81 7.86
C LYS A 274 -30.28 -4.59 6.86
N LYS A 275 -30.63 -4.58 5.57
CA LYS A 275 -29.89 -5.30 4.52
C LYS A 275 -28.51 -4.69 4.29
N ASP A 276 -28.46 -3.37 4.10
CA ASP A 276 -27.24 -2.60 3.92
C ASP A 276 -26.32 -2.72 5.15
N LEU A 277 -26.89 -2.62 6.36
CA LEU A 277 -26.15 -2.83 7.60
C LEU A 277 -25.55 -4.25 7.69
N ARG A 278 -26.31 -5.28 7.30
CA ARG A 278 -25.83 -6.67 7.27
C ARG A 278 -24.68 -6.84 6.29
N GLU A 279 -24.78 -6.29 5.08
CA GLU A 279 -23.73 -6.40 4.06
C GLU A 279 -22.45 -5.67 4.48
N PHE A 280 -22.56 -4.49 5.08
CA PHE A 280 -21.40 -3.79 5.62
C PHE A 280 -20.74 -4.59 6.75
N ASN A 281 -21.53 -5.12 7.69
CA ASN A 281 -21.02 -5.91 8.82
C ASN A 281 -20.31 -7.20 8.36
N LYS A 282 -20.74 -7.82 7.25
CA LYS A 282 -20.00 -8.95 6.64
C LYS A 282 -18.59 -8.52 6.22
N LYS A 283 -18.44 -7.38 5.55
CA LYS A 283 -17.13 -6.84 5.14
C LYS A 283 -16.27 -6.47 6.35
N ILE A 284 -16.86 -5.87 7.39
CA ILE A 284 -16.15 -5.57 8.65
C ILE A 284 -15.69 -6.85 9.36
N LYS A 285 -16.49 -7.92 9.35
CA LYS A 285 -16.10 -9.22 9.92
C LYS A 285 -14.84 -9.76 9.24
N VAL A 286 -14.74 -9.65 7.91
CA VAL A 286 -13.55 -10.07 7.14
C VAL A 286 -12.28 -9.40 7.66
N ILE A 287 -12.33 -8.11 8.00
CA ILE A 287 -11.15 -7.32 8.43
C ILE A 287 -10.97 -7.23 9.96
N SER A 288 -11.86 -7.85 10.74
CA SER A 288 -11.89 -7.74 12.20
C SER A 288 -10.57 -8.08 12.90
N ARG A 289 -9.82 -9.07 12.38
CA ARG A 289 -8.51 -9.46 12.91
C ARG A 289 -7.45 -8.36 12.76
N ARG A 290 -7.51 -7.56 11.69
CA ARG A 290 -6.60 -6.42 11.48
C ARG A 290 -6.97 -5.23 12.33
N ILE A 291 -8.26 -5.01 12.54
CA ILE A 291 -8.76 -3.93 13.40
C ILE A 291 -8.24 -4.11 14.83
N ARG A 292 -8.27 -5.33 15.39
CA ARG A 292 -7.81 -5.60 16.77
C ARG A 292 -6.30 -5.40 17.00
N LYS A 293 -5.50 -5.36 15.92
CA LYS A 293 -4.04 -5.22 15.99
C LYS A 293 -3.55 -3.77 15.88
N ASN A 294 -4.44 -2.84 15.54
CA ASN A 294 -4.17 -1.41 15.40
C ASN A 294 -4.92 -0.64 16.49
#